data_AF-A0A7X1CEG5-F1
#
_entry.id   AF-A0A7X1CEG5-F1
#
_cell.length_a   1.000
_cell.length_b   1.000
_cell.length_c   1.000
_cell.angle_alpha   90.00
_cell.angle_beta   90.00
_cell.angle_gamma   90.00
#
_symmetry.space_group_name_H-M   'P 1'
#
loop_
_entity.id
_entity.type
_entity.pdbx_description
1 polymer ?
#
loop_
_entity_poly.entity_id
_entity_poly.type
_entity_poly.pdbx_seq_one_letter_code
_entity_poly.pdbx_strand_id
1 'polypeptide(L)'
;MDKINKFRDERDWRQFHNPKDLSISISLEAAELLENFQWRTSEEVLAGDMENVKEELADILIYSFMLASDLGLDIDEIIAEKLLKNNLKYPISTSKGSNKKYTDF
;
A
#
# COMPACT_ATOMS: atom_id res chain seq x y z
N MET A 1 -1.92 -7.63 12.54
CA MET A 1 -2.31 -6.29 13.07
C MET A 1 -1.90 -6.09 14.52
N ASP A 2 -1.96 -7.11 15.37
CA ASP A 2 -1.75 -6.99 16.83
C ASP A 2 -0.41 -6.35 17.24
N LYS A 3 0.71 -6.69 16.59
CA LYS A 3 2.01 -6.08 16.88
C LYS A 3 2.05 -4.58 16.58
N ILE A 4 1.40 -4.16 15.49
CA ILE A 4 1.35 -2.75 15.06
C ILE A 4 0.47 -1.94 16.00
N ASN A 5 -0.73 -2.45 16.29
CA ASN A 5 -1.65 -1.81 17.23
C ASN A 5 -1.04 -1.72 18.62
N LYS A 6 -0.41 -2.79 19.11
CA LYS A 6 0.31 -2.78 20.39
C LYS A 6 1.39 -1.71 20.41
N PHE A 7 2.24 -1.62 19.38
CA PHE A 7 3.29 -0.60 19.30
C PHE A 7 2.73 0.83 19.35
N ARG A 8 1.63 1.09 18.63
CA ARG A 8 0.93 2.38 18.62
C ARG A 8 0.33 2.70 19.98
N ASP A 9 -0.36 1.73 20.58
CA ASP A 9 -1.14 1.93 21.79
C ASP A 9 -0.24 2.06 23.03
N GLU A 10 0.91 1.36 23.07
CA GLU A 10 1.95 1.54 24.10
C GLU A 10 2.51 2.96 24.15
N ARG A 11 2.34 3.76 23.08
CA ARG A 11 2.78 5.15 22.98
C ARG A 11 1.63 6.15 23.11
N ASP A 12 0.42 5.67 23.37
CA ASP A 12 -0.80 6.48 23.42
C ASP A 12 -1.05 7.26 22.11
N TRP A 13 -0.54 6.76 20.98
CA TRP A 13 -0.60 7.47 19.69
C TRP A 13 -1.92 7.33 18.96
N ARG A 14 -2.79 6.41 19.40
CA ARG A 14 -4.11 6.20 18.79
C ARG A 14 -4.94 7.48 18.73
N GLN A 15 -4.77 8.41 19.68
CA GLN A 15 -5.46 9.71 19.68
C GLN A 15 -5.06 10.62 18.51
N PHE A 16 -3.85 10.46 17.95
CA PHE A 16 -3.34 11.23 16.81
C PHE A 16 -3.59 10.51 15.48
N HIS A 17 -3.77 9.18 15.51
CA HIS A 17 -3.95 8.34 14.32
C HIS A 17 -5.43 8.16 13.98
N ASN A 18 -6.15 9.26 13.73
CA ASN A 18 -7.52 9.16 13.20
C ASN A 18 -7.51 8.80 11.70
N PRO A 19 -8.64 8.35 11.11
CA PRO A 19 -8.67 7.89 9.72
C PRO A 19 -8.19 8.91 8.69
N LYS A 20 -8.45 10.20 8.91
CA LYS A 20 -8.01 11.29 8.03
C LYS A 20 -6.49 11.44 8.09
N ASP A 21 -5.91 11.48 9.29
CA ASP A 21 -4.46 11.64 9.46
C ASP A 21 -3.68 10.39 9.03
N LEU A 22 -4.19 9.18 9.29
CA LEU A 22 -3.61 7.94 8.75
C LEU A 22 -3.63 7.90 7.21
N SER A 23 -4.70 8.39 6.58
CA SER A 23 -4.77 8.49 5.11
C SER A 23 -3.74 9.46 4.55
N ILE A 24 -3.46 10.55 5.27
CA ILE A 24 -2.40 11.50 4.92
C ILE A 24 -1.04 10.81 5.03
N SER A 25 -0.75 10.14 6.15
CA SER A 25 0.51 9.39 6.34
C SER A 25 0.74 8.40 5.20
N ILE A 26 -0.25 7.58 4.83
CA ILE A 26 -0.13 6.66 3.67
C ILE A 26 0.29 7.39 2.39
N SER A 27 -0.25 8.59 2.14
CA SER A 27 0.11 9.36 0.96
C SER A 27 1.52 9.95 1.04
N LEU A 28 2.02 10.28 2.24
CA LEU A 28 3.37 10.78 2.45
C LEU A 28 4.39 9.67 2.22
N GLU A 29 4.22 8.50 2.85
CA GLU A 29 5.15 7.38 2.68
C GLU A 29 5.14 6.82 1.25
N ALA A 30 3.99 6.90 0.56
CA ALA A 30 3.93 6.60 -0.87
C ALA A 30 4.75 7.58 -1.72
N ALA A 31 4.85 8.85 -1.30
CA ALA A 31 5.71 9.83 -1.96
C ALA A 31 7.19 9.58 -1.63
N GLU A 32 7.53 9.26 -0.38
CA GLU A 32 8.90 8.89 0.01
C GLU A 32 9.38 7.62 -0.74
N LEU A 33 8.50 6.62 -0.89
CA LEU A 33 8.76 5.46 -1.75
C LEU A 33 9.06 5.89 -3.20
N LEU A 34 8.31 6.84 -3.75
CA LEU A 34 8.54 7.35 -5.12
C LEU A 34 9.88 8.09 -5.25
N GLU A 35 10.35 8.77 -4.22
CA GLU A 35 11.63 9.50 -4.25
C GLU A 35 12.82 8.58 -4.54
N ASN A 36 12.76 7.32 -4.08
CA ASN A 36 13.78 6.30 -4.39
C ASN A 36 13.98 6.09 -5.91
N PHE A 37 12.92 6.28 -6.69
CA PHE A 37 12.91 6.11 -8.15
C PHE A 37 13.03 7.45 -8.89
N GLN A 38 13.04 8.57 -8.17
CA GLN A 38 13.19 9.87 -8.80
C GLN A 38 14.59 9.98 -9.42
N TRP A 39 14.64 10.31 -10.72
CA TRP A 39 15.88 10.46 -11.50
C TRP A 39 16.69 9.17 -11.73
N ARG A 40 16.15 8.00 -11.38
CA ARG A 40 16.81 6.69 -11.54
C ARG A 40 15.92 5.73 -12.32
N THR A 41 16.51 4.75 -13.00
CA THR A 41 15.73 3.64 -13.55
C THR A 41 15.41 2.61 -12.47
N SER A 42 14.37 1.81 -12.68
CA SER A 42 14.04 0.70 -11.76
C SER A 42 15.20 -0.26 -11.59
N GLU A 43 15.95 -0.55 -12.66
CA GLU A 43 17.11 -1.44 -12.63
C GLU A 43 18.24 -0.88 -11.75
N GLU A 44 18.49 0.43 -11.82
CA GLU A 44 19.50 1.11 -11.00
C GLU A 44 19.14 1.09 -9.51
N VAL A 45 17.86 1.21 -9.18
CA VAL A 45 17.38 1.10 -7.79
C VAL A 45 17.52 -0.34 -7.30
N LEU A 46 17.03 -1.31 -8.07
CA LEU A 46 17.02 -2.73 -7.71
C LEU A 46 18.42 -3.37 -7.63
N ALA A 47 19.39 -2.83 -8.36
CA ALA A 47 20.79 -3.26 -8.29
C ALA A 47 21.55 -2.63 -7.11
N GLY A 48 20.98 -1.59 -6.49
CA GLY A 48 21.57 -0.85 -5.37
C GLY A 48 21.13 -1.38 -4.01
N ASP A 49 21.30 -0.53 -2.98
CA ASP A 49 20.72 -0.78 -1.67
C ASP A 49 19.21 -0.53 -1.69
N MET A 50 18.46 -1.53 -1.23
CA MET A 50 17.01 -1.57 -1.23
C MET A 50 16.42 -1.25 0.14
N GLU A 51 17.24 -0.89 1.13
CA GLU A 51 16.77 -0.68 2.49
C GLU A 51 15.69 0.41 2.56
N ASN A 52 15.95 1.58 1.98
CA ASN A 52 14.97 2.68 1.98
C ASN A 52 13.66 2.25 1.30
N VAL A 53 13.70 1.56 0.16
CA VAL A 53 12.49 1.03 -0.51
C VAL A 53 11.70 0.08 0.39
N LYS A 54 12.38 -0.76 1.19
CA LYS A 54 11.71 -1.66 2.12
C LYS A 54 11.09 -0.91 3.29
N GLU A 55 11.79 0.08 3.84
CA GLU A 55 11.31 0.92 4.95
C GLU A 55 10.05 1.68 4.52
N GLU A 56 10.08 2.41 3.39
CA GLU A 56 8.92 3.16 2.92
C GLU A 56 7.72 2.26 2.59
N LEU A 57 7.97 1.09 1.97
CA LEU A 57 6.91 0.13 1.71
C LEU A 57 6.33 -0.43 3.02
N ALA A 58 7.17 -0.67 4.03
CA ALA A 58 6.71 -1.13 5.33
C ALA A 58 5.85 -0.07 6.00
N ASP A 59 6.22 1.21 5.93
CA ASP A 59 5.44 2.29 6.54
C ASP A 59 4.08 2.48 5.87
N ILE A 60 4.01 2.41 4.53
CA ILE A 60 2.73 2.38 3.78
C ILE A 60 1.83 1.26 4.32
N LEU A 61 2.37 0.05 4.48
CA LEU A 61 1.61 -1.10 4.96
C LEU A 61 1.20 -0.94 6.43
N ILE A 62 2.07 -0.40 7.28
CA ILE A 62 1.81 -0.17 8.70
C ILE A 62 0.64 0.80 8.87
N TYR A 63 0.68 1.96 8.22
CA TYR A 63 -0.43 2.93 8.31
C TYR A 63 -1.71 2.39 7.68
N SER A 64 -1.61 1.65 6.57
CA SER A 64 -2.78 0.98 5.97
C SER A 64 -3.41 -0.05 6.91
N PHE A 65 -2.60 -0.80 7.65
CA PHE A 65 -3.07 -1.79 8.62
C PHE A 65 -3.69 -1.13 9.85
N MET A 66 -3.12 -0.02 10.34
CA MET A 66 -3.74 0.79 11.40
C MET A 66 -5.10 1.32 10.95
N LEU A 67 -5.19 1.85 9.72
CA LEU A 67 -6.42 2.41 9.17
C LEU A 67 -7.51 1.33 9.01
N ALA A 68 -7.16 0.18 8.42
CA ALA A 68 -8.09 -0.94 8.28
C ALA A 68 -8.59 -1.41 9.66
N SER A 69 -7.68 -1.54 10.64
CA SER A 69 -8.05 -1.91 12.01
C SER A 69 -9.02 -0.93 12.65
N ASP A 70 -8.84 0.38 12.46
CA ASP A 70 -9.69 1.41 13.07
C ASP A 70 -11.06 1.52 12.39
N LEU A 71 -11.14 1.13 11.10
CA LEU A 71 -12.38 1.05 10.34
C LEU A 71 -13.10 -0.30 10.49
N GLY A 72 -12.52 -1.26 11.22
CA GLY A 72 -13.09 -2.60 11.40
C GLY A 72 -13.08 -3.43 10.10
N LEU A 73 -12.12 -3.19 9.22
CA LEU A 73 -11.98 -3.89 7.95
C LEU A 73 -11.02 -5.08 8.09
N ASP A 74 -11.46 -6.25 7.64
CA ASP A 74 -10.58 -7.40 7.44
C ASP A 74 -9.81 -7.21 6.12
N ILE A 75 -8.48 -7.27 6.20
CA ILE A 75 -7.61 -6.94 5.08
C ILE A 75 -7.64 -8.03 4.00
N ASP A 76 -7.70 -9.29 4.43
CA ASP A 76 -7.73 -10.42 3.50
C ASP A 76 -9.06 -10.41 2.73
N GLU A 77 -10.16 -10.09 3.41
CA GLU A 77 -11.49 -9.94 2.80
C GLU A 77 -11.53 -8.81 1.77
N ILE A 78 -11.13 -7.57 2.13
CA ILE A 78 -11.21 -6.44 1.19
C ILE A 78 -10.29 -6.63 -0.04
N ILE A 79 -9.15 -7.30 0.13
CA ILE A 79 -8.24 -7.64 -0.97
C ILE A 79 -8.88 -8.71 -1.86
N ALA A 80 -9.42 -9.78 -1.28
CA ALA A 80 -10.07 -10.86 -2.03
C ALA A 80 -11.24 -10.34 -2.87
N GLU A 81 -12.11 -9.51 -2.28
CA GLU A 81 -13.21 -8.87 -3.02
C GLU A 81 -12.71 -7.98 -4.17
N LYS A 82 -11.64 -7.21 -3.92
CA LYS A 82 -11.07 -6.34 -4.95
C LYS A 82 -10.47 -7.15 -6.10
N LEU A 83 -9.79 -8.26 -5.81
CA LEU A 83 -9.24 -9.16 -6.81
C LEU A 83 -10.33 -9.80 -7.68
N LEU A 84 -11.46 -10.20 -7.08
CA LEU A 84 -12.62 -10.68 -7.85
C LEU A 84 -13.14 -9.61 -8.82
N LYS A 85 -13.30 -8.36 -8.35
CA LYS A 85 -13.71 -7.23 -9.20
C LYS A 85 -12.68 -6.95 -10.30
N ASN A 86 -11.39 -7.05 -10.00
CA ASN A 86 -10.32 -6.85 -10.98
C ASN A 86 -10.28 -7.98 -12.04
N ASN A 87 -10.54 -9.24 -11.67
CA ASN A 87 -10.62 -10.34 -12.63
C ASN A 87 -11.76 -10.18 -13.64
N LEU A 88 -12.90 -9.65 -13.19
CA LEU A 88 -14.02 -9.30 -14.09
C LEU A 88 -13.65 -8.13 -15.01
N LYS A 89 -12.91 -7.16 -14.48
CA LYS A 89 -12.49 -5.96 -15.20
C LYS A 89 -11.36 -6.21 -16.20
N TYR A 90 -10.46 -7.14 -15.90
CA TYR A 90 -9.30 -7.51 -16.71
C TYR A 90 -9.23 -9.03 -16.94
N PRO A 91 -10.11 -9.59 -17.79
CA PRO A 91 -10.09 -11.01 -18.08
C PRO A 91 -8.77 -11.46 -18.71
N ILE A 92 -8.32 -12.67 -18.39
CA ILE A 92 -7.07 -13.25 -18.94
C ILE A 92 -7.08 -13.27 -20.48
N SER A 93 -8.23 -13.57 -21.09
CA SER A 93 -8.38 -13.67 -22.55
C SER A 93 -8.09 -12.37 -23.29
N THR A 94 -8.28 -11.21 -22.65
CA THR A 94 -8.08 -9.89 -23.26
C THR A 94 -6.90 -9.12 -22.67
N SER A 95 -6.54 -9.39 -21.42
CA SER A 95 -5.61 -8.57 -20.65
C SER A 95 -4.22 -9.20 -20.48
N LYS A 96 -4.04 -10.48 -20.78
CA LYS A 96 -2.73 -11.15 -20.63
C LYS A 96 -1.68 -10.53 -21.57
N GLY A 97 -0.57 -10.05 -20.99
CA GLY A 97 0.52 -9.42 -21.75
C GLY A 97 0.21 -8.02 -22.28
N SER A 98 -0.92 -7.42 -21.87
CA SER A 98 -1.35 -6.08 -22.27
C SER A 98 -1.47 -5.19 -21.03
N ASN A 99 -0.92 -3.98 -21.10
CA ASN A 99 -1.10 -2.94 -20.08
C ASN A 99 -2.23 -1.95 -20.45
N LYS A 100 -2.96 -2.22 -21.53
CA LYS A 100 -4.11 -1.40 -21.94
C LYS A 100 -5.17 -1.40 -20.85
N LYS A 101 -5.85 -0.27 -20.66
CA LYS A 101 -6.99 -0.24 -19.75
C LYS A 101 -8.10 -1.08 -20.37
N TYR A 102 -8.94 -1.68 -19.52
CA TYR A 102 -10.14 -2.41 -19.91
C TYR A 102 -11.11 -1.59 -20.80
N THR A 103 -10.97 -0.27 -20.83
CA THR A 103 -11.70 0.67 -21.69
C THR A 103 -11.15 0.77 -23.11
N ASP A 104 -9.97 0.23 -23.37
CA ASP A 104 -9.20 0.43 -24.61
C ASP A 104 -9.14 -0.85 -25.46
N PHE A 105 -10.00 -1.84 -25.16
CA PHE A 105 -10.18 -3.10 -25.89
C PHE A 105 -11.45 -3.10 -26.75
#